data_AF-A0A517U077-F1
#
_entry.id   AF-A0A517U077-F1
#
_cell.length_a   1.000
_cell.length_b   1.000
_cell.length_c   1.000
_cell.angle_alpha   90.00
_cell.angle_beta   90.00
_cell.angle_gamma   90.00
#
_symmetry.space_group_name_H-M   'P 1'
#
loop_
_entity.id
_entity.type
_entity.pdbx_description
1 polymer ?
#
loop_
_entity_poly.entity_id
_entity_poly.type
_entity_poly.pdbx_seq_one_letter_code
_entity_poly.pdbx_strand_id
1 'polypeptide(L)'
;MTVRRAAKYIAILGLFLAAVAAATGIVAARQYGSGAYLASLVSATMIWSVGALSLLIVALAPTPPARVNAALLGMLVRMALPMVAIAYFSKSNHPLAADGIVGLLVVHYLLGLVAETLLSVRLISPSSVKAPGTVASS
;
A
#
# COMPACT_ATOMS: atom_id res chain seq x y z
N MET A 1 16.59 6.08 -13.16
CA MET A 1 15.57 7.11 -12.84
C MET A 1 14.32 6.57 -12.13
N THR A 2 14.05 5.25 -12.12
CA THR A 2 12.86 4.62 -11.50
C THR A 2 12.89 4.53 -9.97
N VAL A 3 14.05 4.23 -9.37
CA VAL A 3 14.19 4.04 -7.91
C VAL A 3 13.86 5.31 -7.11
N ARG A 4 14.28 6.50 -7.58
CA ARG A 4 13.98 7.79 -6.90
C ARG A 4 12.48 8.12 -6.92
N ARG A 5 11.76 7.70 -7.97
CA ARG A 5 10.29 7.83 -8.05
C ARG A 5 9.59 6.81 -7.16
N ALA A 6 10.07 5.57 -7.12
CA ALA A 6 9.57 4.53 -6.23
C ALA A 6 9.69 4.94 -4.75
N ALA A 7 10.86 5.44 -4.33
CA ALA A 7 11.08 5.94 -2.97
C ALA A 7 10.10 7.06 -2.60
N LYS A 8 9.83 7.99 -3.52
CA LYS A 8 8.84 9.05 -3.31
C LYS A 8 7.43 8.47 -3.11
N TYR A 9 7.03 7.48 -3.90
CA TYR A 9 5.72 6.84 -3.75
C TYR A 9 5.60 5.99 -2.48
N ILE A 10 6.68 5.31 -2.06
CA ILE A 10 6.74 4.59 -0.78
C ILE A 10 6.55 5.57 0.39
N ALA A 11 7.19 6.74 0.33
CA ALA A 11 7.05 7.77 1.36
C ALA A 11 5.62 8.36 1.38
N ILE A 12 5.03 8.63 0.21
CA ILE A 12 3.64 9.11 0.12
C ILE A 12 2.66 8.08 0.68
N LEU A 13 2.83 6.81 0.34
CA LEU A 13 2.01 5.72 0.85
C LEU A 13 2.12 5.60 2.38
N GLY A 14 3.35 5.71 2.91
CA GLY A 14 3.59 5.68 4.35
C GLY A 14 2.92 6.85 5.08
N LEU A 15 3.03 8.07 4.54
CA LEU A 15 2.40 9.24 5.13
C LEU A 15 0.86 9.15 5.09
N PHE A 16 0.30 8.64 4.00
CA PHE A 16 -1.14 8.37 3.88
C PHE A 16 -1.59 7.34 4.93
N LEU A 17 -0.90 6.20 5.03
CA LEU A 17 -1.25 5.16 6.00
C LEU A 17 -1.05 5.61 7.45
N ALA A 18 -0.08 6.48 7.73
CA ALA A 18 0.09 7.08 9.06
C ALA A 18 -1.11 7.97 9.43
N ALA A 19 -1.61 8.79 8.49
CA ALA A 19 -2.80 9.60 8.71
C ALA A 19 -4.05 8.73 8.91
N VAL A 20 -4.20 7.66 8.12
CA VAL A 20 -5.27 6.67 8.26
C VAL A 20 -5.17 5.97 9.62
N ALA A 21 -3.97 5.59 10.06
CA ALA A 21 -3.75 4.93 11.34
C ALA A 21 -4.12 5.83 12.53
N ALA A 22 -3.80 7.13 12.46
CA ALA A 22 -4.23 8.07 13.47
C ALA A 22 -5.77 8.18 13.51
N ALA A 23 -6.42 8.35 12.36
CA ALA A 23 -7.87 8.49 12.28
C ALA A 23 -8.61 7.23 12.75
N THR A 24 -8.22 6.06 12.23
CA THR A 24 -8.84 4.78 12.56
C THR A 24 -8.51 4.34 13.99
N GLY A 25 -7.31 4.64 14.49
CA GLY A 25 -6.94 4.44 15.89
C GLY A 25 -7.81 5.26 16.85
N ILE A 26 -8.09 6.54 16.55
CA ILE A 26 -9.01 7.37 17.35
C ILE A 26 -10.42 6.77 17.37
N VAL A 27 -10.92 6.32 16.22
CA VAL A 27 -12.27 5.72 16.12
C VAL A 27 -12.32 4.39 16.88
N ALA A 28 -11.36 3.51 16.66
CA ALA A 28 -11.30 2.19 17.29
C ALA A 28 -11.03 2.29 18.80
N ALA A 29 -10.29 3.31 19.26
CA ALA A 29 -10.05 3.52 20.69
C ALA A 29 -11.33 3.81 21.48
N ARG A 30 -12.39 4.31 20.82
CA ARG A 30 -13.70 4.48 21.46
C ARG A 30 -14.39 3.16 21.77
N GLN A 31 -14.02 2.09 21.07
CA GLN A 31 -14.67 0.78 21.17
C GLN A 31 -13.80 -0.26 21.88
N TYR A 32 -12.48 -0.24 21.63
CA TYR A 32 -11.53 -1.25 22.11
C TYR A 32 -10.50 -0.68 23.11
N GLY A 33 -10.58 0.61 23.45
CA GLY A 33 -9.65 1.26 24.38
C GLY A 33 -8.31 1.63 23.75
N SER A 34 -7.33 2.01 24.59
CA SER A 34 -6.04 2.56 24.13
C SER A 34 -5.18 1.57 23.35
N GLY A 35 -5.41 0.26 23.47
CA GLY A 35 -4.70 -0.76 22.69
C GLY A 35 -4.95 -0.65 21.18
N ALA A 36 -6.08 -0.07 20.78
CA ALA A 36 -6.44 0.14 19.38
C ALA A 36 -5.44 1.01 18.60
N TYR A 37 -4.75 1.96 19.28
CA TYR A 37 -3.71 2.76 18.64
C TYR A 37 -2.53 1.91 18.19
N LEU A 38 -2.08 0.98 19.04
CA LEU A 38 -1.01 0.05 18.70
C LEU A 38 -1.46 -0.93 17.61
N ALA A 39 -2.67 -1.49 17.73
CA ALA A 39 -3.23 -2.38 16.72
C ALA A 39 -3.33 -1.71 15.34
N SER A 40 -3.74 -0.43 15.31
CA SER A 40 -3.82 0.37 14.09
C SER A 40 -2.43 0.64 13.50
N LEU A 41 -1.46 1.00 14.33
CA LEU A 41 -0.09 1.28 13.89
C LEU A 41 0.61 0.02 13.36
N VAL A 42 0.40 -1.13 14.02
CA VAL A 42 0.91 -2.43 13.56
C VAL A 42 0.28 -2.79 12.21
N SER A 43 -1.04 -2.63 12.08
CA SER A 43 -1.73 -2.88 10.80
C SER A 43 -1.19 -1.98 9.68
N ALA A 44 -1.04 -0.69 9.93
CA ALA A 44 -0.52 0.28 8.97
C ALA A 44 0.93 -0.02 8.54
N THR A 45 1.81 -0.33 9.50
CA THR A 45 3.20 -0.67 9.20
C THR A 45 3.32 -1.97 8.42
N MET A 46 2.47 -2.96 8.70
CA MET A 46 2.44 -4.22 7.96
C MET A 46 2.03 -4.01 6.50
N ILE A 47 0.91 -3.30 6.26
CA ILE A 47 0.43 -2.99 4.91
C ILE A 47 1.44 -2.11 4.15
N TRP A 48 2.02 -1.12 4.82
CA TRP A 48 3.05 -0.27 4.23
C TRP A 48 4.28 -1.08 3.80
N SER A 49 4.77 -2.00 4.64
CA SER A 49 5.94 -2.82 4.35
C SER A 49 5.72 -3.71 3.12
N VAL A 50 4.54 -4.31 3.03
CA VAL A 50 4.15 -5.15 1.88
C VAL A 50 4.09 -4.31 0.60
N GLY A 51 3.45 -3.14 0.67
CA GLY A 51 3.33 -2.23 -0.46
C GLY A 51 4.68 -1.68 -0.93
N ALA A 52 5.55 -1.32 0.02
CA ALA A 52 6.90 -0.85 -0.23
C ALA A 52 7.77 -1.93 -0.90
N LEU A 53 7.73 -3.16 -0.39
CA LEU A 53 8.46 -4.29 -0.96
C LEU A 53 8.04 -4.53 -2.41
N SER A 54 6.75 -4.53 -2.69
CA SER A 54 6.24 -4.75 -4.04
C SER A 54 6.60 -3.63 -5.01
N LEU A 55 6.53 -2.35 -4.58
CA LEU A 55 7.02 -1.22 -5.40
C LEU A 55 8.54 -1.32 -5.66
N LEU A 56 9.31 -1.79 -4.67
CA LEU A 56 10.75 -1.97 -4.80
C LEU A 56 11.09 -3.07 -5.81
N ILE A 57 10.40 -4.21 -5.73
CA ILE A 57 10.56 -5.33 -6.68
C ILE A 57 10.30 -4.87 -8.12
N VAL A 58 9.23 -4.11 -8.35
CA VAL A 58 8.93 -3.54 -9.68
C VAL A 58 10.00 -2.54 -10.12
N ALA A 59 10.50 -1.70 -9.21
CA ALA A 59 11.49 -0.67 -9.54
C ALA A 59 12.87 -1.25 -9.90
N LEU A 60 13.23 -2.42 -9.36
CA LEU A 60 14.49 -3.12 -9.59
C LEU A 60 14.50 -3.93 -10.90
N ALA A 61 13.34 -4.19 -11.51
CA ALA A 61 13.26 -4.99 -12.73
C ALA A 61 13.88 -4.25 -13.94
N PRO A 62 14.91 -4.84 -14.60
CA PRO A 62 15.72 -4.17 -15.61
C PRO A 62 15.00 -4.01 -16.95
N THR A 63 14.20 -5.00 -17.36
CA THR A 63 13.54 -5.04 -18.68
C THR A 63 12.04 -4.78 -18.58
N PRO A 64 11.39 -4.22 -19.63
CA PRO A 64 9.94 -4.04 -19.67
C PRO A 64 9.12 -5.32 -19.38
N PRO A 65 9.41 -6.51 -19.96
CA PRO A 65 8.67 -7.73 -19.61
C PRO A 65 8.93 -8.18 -18.17
N ALA A 66 10.15 -8.01 -17.64
CA ALA A 66 10.45 -8.33 -16.24
C ALA A 66 9.66 -7.44 -15.25
N ARG A 67 9.37 -6.19 -15.62
CA ARG A 67 8.54 -5.28 -14.80
C ARG A 67 7.09 -5.75 -14.68
N VAL A 68 6.54 -6.32 -15.75
CA VAL A 68 5.19 -6.88 -15.71
C VAL A 68 5.15 -8.10 -14.79
N ASN A 69 6.10 -9.02 -14.92
CA ASN A 69 6.22 -10.19 -14.04
C ASN A 69 6.44 -9.79 -12.57
N ALA A 70 7.29 -8.79 -12.33
CA ALA A 70 7.53 -8.20 -11.02
C ALA A 70 6.26 -7.54 -10.44
N ALA A 71 5.44 -6.89 -11.26
CA ALA A 71 4.18 -6.30 -10.83
C ALA A 71 3.14 -7.37 -10.47
N LEU A 72 3.06 -8.46 -11.24
CA LEU A 72 2.19 -9.60 -10.94
C LEU A 72 2.61 -10.29 -9.63
N LEU A 73 3.91 -10.51 -9.43
CA LEU A 73 4.45 -11.06 -8.19
C LEU A 73 4.16 -10.12 -7.01
N GLY A 74 4.32 -8.83 -7.24
CA GLY A 74 3.97 -7.78 -6.30
C GLY A 74 2.49 -7.79 -5.90
N MET A 75 1.58 -8.01 -6.84
CA MET A 75 0.15 -8.18 -6.55
C MET A 75 -0.13 -9.45 -5.73
N LEU A 76 0.54 -10.55 -6.06
CA LEU A 76 0.37 -11.82 -5.35
C LEU A 76 0.80 -11.68 -3.88
N VAL A 77 1.96 -11.07 -3.63
CA VAL A 77 2.45 -10.77 -2.28
C VAL A 77 1.47 -9.88 -1.52
N ARG A 78 0.95 -8.84 -2.18
CA ARG A 78 -0.02 -7.90 -1.57
C ARG A 78 -1.36 -8.53 -1.20
N MET A 79 -1.78 -9.59 -1.88
CA MET A 79 -3.01 -10.31 -1.55
C MET A 79 -2.77 -11.38 -0.48
N ALA A 80 -1.66 -12.12 -0.60
CA ALA A 80 -1.36 -13.25 0.28
C ALA A 80 -1.06 -12.80 1.72
N LEU A 81 -0.24 -11.76 1.90
CA LEU A 81 0.25 -11.37 3.23
C LEU A 81 -0.88 -10.86 4.16
N PRO A 82 -1.77 -9.97 3.72
CA PRO A 82 -2.90 -9.52 4.52
C PRO A 82 -3.89 -10.65 4.83
N MET A 83 -4.12 -11.57 3.88
CA MET A 83 -4.98 -12.75 4.12
C MET A 83 -4.39 -13.69 5.17
N VAL A 84 -3.09 -13.97 5.09
CA VAL A 84 -2.39 -14.79 6.09
C VAL A 84 -2.43 -14.11 7.46
N ALA A 85 -2.21 -12.80 7.52
CA ALA A 85 -2.27 -12.06 8.78
C ALA A 85 -3.68 -12.06 9.39
N ILE A 86 -4.72 -11.83 8.58
CA ILE A 86 -6.12 -11.92 9.03
C ILE A 86 -6.41 -13.33 9.57
N ALA A 87 -6.03 -14.38 8.83
CA ALA A 87 -6.24 -15.77 9.27
C ALA A 87 -5.47 -16.08 10.56
N TYR A 88 -4.24 -15.59 10.70
CA TYR A 88 -3.41 -15.75 11.88
C TYR A 88 -4.04 -15.05 13.10
N PHE A 89 -4.33 -13.76 12.99
CA PHE A 89 -4.89 -12.98 14.11
C PHE A 89 -6.32 -13.39 14.48
N SER A 90 -7.10 -13.90 13.53
CA SER A 90 -8.44 -14.44 13.79
C SER A 90 -8.40 -15.73 14.61
N LYS A 91 -7.37 -16.55 14.44
CA LYS A 91 -7.23 -17.84 15.14
C LYS A 91 -6.40 -17.75 16.44
N SER A 92 -5.52 -16.75 16.55
CA SER A 92 -4.68 -16.56 17.72
C SER A 92 -5.43 -15.81 18.83
N ASN A 93 -5.35 -16.30 20.08
CA ASN A 93 -5.77 -15.54 21.28
C ASN A 93 -4.76 -14.44 21.64
N HIS A 94 -4.29 -13.69 20.64
CA HIS A 94 -3.30 -12.63 20.84
C HIS A 94 -3.99 -11.40 21.47
N PRO A 95 -3.36 -10.67 22.41
CA PRO A 95 -3.96 -9.49 23.05
C PRO A 95 -4.42 -8.43 22.02
N LEU A 96 -3.68 -8.27 20.92
CA LEU A 96 -4.07 -7.39 19.80
C LEU A 96 -5.40 -7.76 19.12
N ALA A 97 -5.86 -9.02 19.23
CA ALA A 97 -7.17 -9.44 18.71
C ALA A 97 -8.31 -8.81 19.53
N ALA A 98 -8.13 -8.66 20.84
CA ALA A 98 -9.07 -7.93 21.70
C ALA A 98 -9.10 -6.43 21.37
N ASP A 99 -8.00 -5.89 20.88
CA ASP A 99 -7.87 -4.48 20.43
C ASP A 99 -8.45 -4.21 19.03
N GLY A 100 -9.08 -5.21 18.40
CA GLY A 100 -9.72 -5.05 17.09
C GLY A 100 -8.77 -5.07 15.89
N ILE A 101 -7.56 -5.63 16.04
CA ILE A 101 -6.53 -5.64 14.97
C ILE A 101 -7.03 -6.23 13.66
N VAL A 102 -7.90 -7.25 13.70
CA VAL A 102 -8.42 -7.89 12.47
C VAL A 102 -9.24 -6.91 11.64
N GLY A 103 -10.14 -6.15 12.27
CA GLY A 103 -10.92 -5.12 11.60
C GLY A 103 -10.05 -3.98 11.08
N LEU A 104 -9.08 -3.54 11.88
CA LEU A 104 -8.12 -2.51 11.49
C LEU A 104 -7.24 -2.96 10.31
N LEU A 105 -6.81 -4.22 10.27
CA LEU A 105 -6.07 -4.82 9.15
C LEU A 105 -6.87 -4.73 7.86
N VAL A 106 -8.16 -5.09 7.90
CA VAL A 106 -9.05 -5.02 6.73
C VAL A 106 -9.20 -3.57 6.25
N VAL A 107 -9.43 -2.63 7.16
CA VAL A 107 -9.59 -1.20 6.82
C VAL A 107 -8.32 -0.64 6.19
N HIS A 108 -7.16 -0.87 6.83
CA HIS A 108 -5.87 -0.39 6.30
C HIS A 108 -5.50 -1.08 4.99
N TYR A 109 -5.83 -2.35 4.84
CA TYR A 109 -5.60 -3.08 3.60
C TYR A 109 -6.40 -2.49 2.45
N LEU A 110 -7.70 -2.26 2.61
CA LEU A 110 -8.55 -1.69 1.56
C LEU A 110 -8.10 -0.28 1.18
N LEU A 111 -7.84 0.58 2.17
CA LEU A 111 -7.39 1.95 1.91
C LEU A 111 -5.98 1.98 1.29
N GLY A 112 -5.08 1.13 1.78
CA GLY A 112 -3.75 0.95 1.22
C GLY A 112 -3.79 0.49 -0.24
N LEU A 113 -4.64 -0.49 -0.56
CA LEU A 113 -4.84 -1.00 -1.91
C LEU A 113 -5.28 0.10 -2.87
N VAL A 114 -6.25 0.93 -2.48
CA VAL A 114 -6.73 2.05 -3.29
C VAL A 114 -5.62 3.06 -3.53
N ALA A 115 -4.95 3.52 -2.46
CA ALA A 115 -3.87 4.50 -2.57
C ALA A 115 -2.72 4.00 -3.45
N GLU A 116 -2.33 2.75 -3.27
CA GLU A 116 -1.24 2.14 -4.00
C GLU A 116 -1.59 1.88 -5.48
N THR A 117 -2.83 1.50 -5.77
CA THR A 117 -3.33 1.36 -7.14
C THR A 117 -3.26 2.71 -7.87
N LEU A 118 -3.71 3.79 -7.24
CA LEU A 118 -3.62 5.14 -7.79
C LEU A 118 -2.17 5.58 -8.04
N LEU A 119 -1.27 5.30 -7.09
CA LEU A 119 0.16 5.60 -7.24
C LEU A 119 0.81 4.77 -8.34
N SER A 120 0.43 3.50 -8.48
CA SER A 120 0.93 2.59 -9.51
C SER A 120 0.49 3.04 -10.90
N VAL A 121 -0.78 3.42 -11.07
CA VAL A 121 -1.28 4.00 -12.34
C VAL A 121 -0.50 5.27 -12.68
N ARG A 122 -0.28 6.18 -11.71
CA ARG A 122 0.53 7.39 -11.93
C ARG A 122 2.01 7.14 -12.22
N LEU A 123 2.57 6.02 -11.76
CA LEU A 123 3.95 5.63 -12.08
C LEU A 123 4.07 5.16 -13.55
N ILE A 124 3.02 4.53 -14.08
CA ILE A 124 2.99 3.94 -15.42
C ILE A 124 2.53 4.94 -16.48
N SER A 125 1.63 5.89 -16.15
CA SER A 125 1.17 6.91 -17.09
C SER A 125 2.32 7.84 -17.51
N PRO A 126 2.72 7.86 -18.79
CA PRO A 126 3.65 8.87 -19.29
C PRO A 126 2.95 10.23 -19.20
N SER A 127 3.62 11.21 -18.60
CA SER A 127 3.17 12.59 -18.57
C SER A 127 3.01 13.08 -20.02
N SER A 128 1.74 13.22 -20.43
CA SER A 128 1.23 13.96 -21.59
C SER A 128 2.16 13.96 -22.81
N VAL A 129 1.85 13.08 -23.78
CA VAL A 129 2.25 13.30 -25.17
C VAL A 129 1.77 14.70 -25.56
N LYS A 130 2.70 15.65 -25.68
CA LYS A 130 2.48 16.90 -26.39
C LYS A 130 1.97 16.52 -27.77
N ALA A 131 0.69 16.76 -28.03
CA ALA A 131 0.09 16.54 -29.34
C ALA A 131 1.00 17.20 -30.40
N PRO A 132 1.39 16.49 -31.48
CA PRO A 132 2.10 17.13 -32.58
C PRO A 132 1.14 18.11 -33.24
N GLY A 133 1.21 19.37 -32.80
CA GLY A 133 0.58 20.48 -33.46
C GLY A 133 1.23 20.70 -34.81
N THR A 134 0.44 20.46 -35.86
CA THR A 134 0.34 21.33 -37.04
C THR A 134 1.65 21.63 -37.74
N VAL A 135 2.05 20.74 -38.66
CA VAL A 135 2.95 21.12 -39.76
C VAL A 135 2.16 22.09 -40.64
N ALA A 136 2.51 23.36 -40.58
CA ALA A 136 2.02 24.38 -41.50
C ALA A 136 2.58 24.06 -42.91
N SER A 137 1.67 23.85 -43.86
CA SER A 137 1.99 23.85 -45.28
C SER A 137 2.17 25.29 -45.75
N SER A 138 3.37 25.64 -46.22
CA SER A 138 3.67 26.84 -47.01
C SER A 138 4.35 26.43 -48.29
#